data_AF-A0A8H7V6X9-F1
#
_entry.id   AF-A0A8H7V6X9-F1
#
_cell.length_a   1.000
_cell.length_b   1.000
_cell.length_c   1.000
_cell.angle_alpha   90.00
_cell.angle_beta   90.00
_cell.angle_gamma   90.00
#
_symmetry.space_group_name_H-M   'P 1'
#
loop_
_entity.id
_entity.type
_entity.pdbx_description
1 polymer ?
#
loop_
_entity_poly.entity_id
_entity_poly.type
_entity_poly.pdbx_seq_one_letter_code
_entity_poly.pdbx_strand_id
1 'polypeptide(L)'
;MRIVERQNPDLILGMDWVDQYDILLDPALRQVFPRQQTTTITTQSKEETKLPAEITKNLGKYPAVYDDSATQTFTNAPVKHSIDTGDAKPVSSPDYRRSPKERAVIKEQVTEMLQRGVIEPSNSPWASQLVVVEKGENKYRCCIQRTMAS
;
A
#
# COMPACT_ATOMS: atom_id res chain seq x y z
N MET A 1 -3.21 25.76 22.58
CA MET A 1 -1.82 25.64 22.09
C MET A 1 -1.11 24.67 23.03
N ARG A 2 -0.94 23.41 22.62
CA ARG A 2 -0.23 22.39 23.42
C ARG A 2 1.24 22.44 23.01
N ILE A 3 2.11 22.83 23.92
CA ILE A 3 3.55 22.65 23.77
C ILE A 3 3.81 21.19 24.14
N VAL A 4 4.25 20.39 23.17
CA VAL A 4 4.75 19.04 23.41
C VAL A 4 6.22 19.17 23.73
N GLU A 5 6.61 18.81 24.94
CA GLU A 5 7.99 18.86 25.40
C GLU A 5 8.86 17.84 24.63
N ARG A 6 9.89 18.38 23.96
CA ARG A 6 11.09 17.71 23.46
C ARG A 6 10.89 16.29 22.94
N GLN A 7 10.25 16.16 21.78
CA GLN A 7 10.60 15.06 20.89
C GLN A 7 11.85 15.44 20.10
N ASN A 8 12.76 14.48 20.01
CA ASN A 8 14.11 14.58 19.44
C ASN A 8 14.11 15.46 18.17
N PRO A 9 14.74 16.65 18.17
CA PRO A 9 14.70 17.53 17.00
C PRO A 9 15.28 16.84 15.77
N ASP A 10 16.20 15.89 15.96
CA ASP A 10 16.94 15.23 14.89
C ASP A 10 16.16 14.11 14.17
N LEU A 11 14.91 13.80 14.56
CA LEU A 11 14.08 12.79 13.89
C LEU A 11 13.24 13.37 12.75
N ILE A 12 13.74 14.41 12.08
CA ILE A 12 13.22 14.84 10.79
C ILE A 12 14.29 14.49 9.78
N LEU A 13 14.07 13.42 9.01
CA LEU A 13 14.95 13.03 7.91
C LEU A 13 15.18 14.25 7.00
N GLY A 14 16.45 14.63 6.80
CA GLY A 14 16.83 15.78 5.99
C GLY A 14 17.08 17.08 6.77
N MET A 15 17.05 17.08 8.11
CA MET A 15 17.44 18.27 8.89
C MET A 15 18.92 18.65 8.71
N ASP A 16 19.80 17.66 8.54
CA ASP A 16 21.21 17.83 8.17
C ASP A 16 21.37 18.58 6.84
N TRP A 17 20.52 18.26 5.87
CA TRP A 17 20.48 18.95 4.57
C TRP A 17 19.90 20.37 4.72
N VAL A 18 18.83 20.56 5.50
CA VAL A 18 18.25 21.89 5.77
C VAL A 18 19.26 22.82 6.43
N ASP A 19 20.05 22.32 7.39
CA ASP A 19 21.09 23.07 8.07
C ASP A 19 22.29 23.35 7.14
N GLN A 20 22.72 22.36 6.35
CA GLN A 20 23.83 22.52 5.40
C GLN A 20 23.58 23.64 4.38
N TYR A 21 22.34 23.79 3.92
CA TYR A 21 21.97 24.75 2.88
C TYR A 21 21.25 26.00 3.42
N ASP A 22 21.16 26.17 4.74
CA ASP A 22 20.54 27.31 5.45
C ASP A 22 19.13 27.65 4.92
N ILE A 23 18.27 26.63 4.95
CA ILE A 23 16.95 26.65 4.32
C ILE A 23 15.84 27.00 5.33
N LEU A 24 14.92 27.88 4.93
CA LEU A 24 13.68 28.21 5.63
C LEU A 24 12.49 27.51 4.95
N LEU A 25 11.67 26.81 5.73
CA LEU A 25 10.44 26.16 5.28
C LEU A 25 9.22 27.00 5.66
N ASP A 26 8.34 27.32 4.70
CA ASP A 26 7.01 27.89 4.96
C ASP A 26 5.93 26.81 4.74
N PRO A 27 5.39 26.22 5.81
CA PRO A 27 4.39 25.16 5.71
C PRO A 27 3.03 25.64 5.19
N ALA A 28 2.69 26.92 5.42
CA ALA A 28 1.41 27.48 5.01
C ALA A 28 1.39 27.73 3.50
N LEU A 29 2.53 28.17 2.94
CA LEU A 29 2.70 28.40 1.50
C LEU A 29 3.19 27.17 0.75
N ARG A 30 3.62 26.11 1.44
CA ARG A 30 4.31 24.93 0.85
C ARG A 30 5.52 25.38 0.01
N GLN A 31 6.31 26.30 0.55
CA GLN A 31 7.46 26.89 -0.13
C GLN A 31 8.74 26.77 0.71
N VAL A 32 9.88 26.85 0.03
CA VAL A 32 11.22 26.71 0.61
C VAL A 32 12.07 27.91 0.17
N PHE A 33 12.77 28.54 1.11
CA PHE A 33 13.56 29.75 0.88
C PHE A 33 15.00 29.58 1.38
N PRO A 34 16.03 29.91 0.59
CA PRO A 34 17.38 30.10 1.14
C PRO A 34 17.38 31.32 2.08
N ARG A 35 17.92 31.21 3.29
CA ARG A 35 17.94 32.33 4.25
C ARG A 35 18.75 33.55 3.74
N GLN A 36 19.70 33.32 2.83
CA GLN A 36 20.62 34.34 2.31
C GLN A 36 20.23 34.88 0.93
N GLN A 37 19.20 34.35 0.28
CA GLN A 37 18.71 34.83 -1.02
C GLN A 37 17.18 34.80 -1.10
N THR A 38 16.58 35.96 -1.41
CA THR A 38 15.15 36.08 -1.74
C THR A 38 14.85 35.49 -3.11
N THR A 39 15.06 34.20 -3.29
CA THR A 39 14.65 33.48 -4.50
C THR A 39 13.63 32.44 -4.09
N THR A 40 12.37 32.72 -4.42
CA THR A 40 11.25 31.82 -4.20
C THR A 40 11.45 30.56 -5.05
N ILE A 41 11.83 29.45 -4.43
CA ILE A 41 11.75 28.15 -5.10
C ILE A 41 10.28 27.72 -5.02
N THR A 42 9.51 28.17 -5.99
CA THR A 42 8.14 27.68 -6.19
C THR A 42 8.25 26.25 -6.70
N THR A 43 8.01 25.28 -5.83
CA THR A 43 7.74 23.91 -6.26
C THR A 43 6.42 23.89 -7.00
N GLN A 44 6.48 24.11 -8.31
CA GLN A 44 5.36 23.86 -9.21
C GLN A 44 5.21 22.35 -9.32
N SER A 45 4.23 21.82 -8.60
CA SER A 45 3.78 20.44 -8.74
C SER A 45 3.04 20.26 -10.07
N LYS A 46 3.73 20.28 -11.22
CA LYS A 46 3.27 19.66 -12.47
C LYS A 46 4.32 19.72 -13.60
N GLU A 47 5.43 18.99 -13.46
CA GLU A 47 6.18 18.54 -14.63
C GLU A 47 6.40 17.04 -14.51
N GLU A 48 5.91 16.29 -15.51
CA GLU A 48 6.38 14.93 -15.79
C GLU A 48 7.87 15.01 -16.07
N THR A 49 8.65 14.95 -15.01
CA THR A 49 10.11 14.93 -15.07
C THR A 49 10.47 13.62 -15.75
N LYS A 50 10.97 13.71 -16.98
CA LYS A 50 11.57 12.57 -17.68
C LYS A 50 12.55 11.92 -16.70
N LEU A 51 12.24 10.69 -16.31
CA LEU A 51 13.06 9.93 -15.38
C LEU A 51 14.52 9.99 -15.86
N PRO A 52 15.50 10.27 -14.97
CA PRO A 52 16.91 10.29 -15.30
C PRO A 52 17.30 9.07 -16.14
N ALA A 53 18.19 9.27 -17.13
CA ALA A 53 18.56 8.23 -18.10
C ALA A 53 19.07 6.92 -17.44
N GLU A 54 19.64 7.04 -16.25
CA GLU A 54 20.13 5.90 -15.47
C GLU A 54 18.97 5.07 -14.87
N ILE A 55 17.91 5.74 -14.41
CA ILE A 55 16.70 5.08 -13.89
C ILE A 55 15.96 4.37 -15.02
N THR A 56 15.77 5.02 -16.17
CA THR A 56 15.09 4.41 -17.32
C THR A 56 15.86 3.22 -17.88
N LYS A 57 17.20 3.30 -17.91
CA LYS A 57 18.08 2.17 -18.28
C LYS A 57 17.93 0.99 -17.33
N ASN A 58 17.92 1.24 -16.03
CA ASN A 58 17.79 0.18 -15.01
C ASN A 58 16.39 -0.42 -14.98
N LEU A 59 15.36 0.41 -15.15
CA LEU A 59 13.97 -0.05 -15.24
C LEU A 59 13.81 -0.94 -16.48
N GLY A 60 14.30 -0.52 -17.64
CA GLY A 60 14.27 -1.34 -18.86
C GLY A 60 15.00 -2.69 -18.77
N LYS A 61 15.88 -2.89 -17.78
CA LYS A 61 16.58 -4.16 -17.57
C LYS A 61 15.70 -5.24 -16.92
N TYR A 62 14.68 -4.84 -16.15
CA TYR A 62 13.83 -5.76 -15.40
C TYR A 62 12.33 -5.45 -15.58
N PRO A 63 11.82 -5.46 -16.82
CA PRO A 63 10.41 -5.12 -17.10
C PRO A 63 9.41 -5.96 -16.32
N ALA A 64 9.74 -7.22 -16.07
CA ALA A 64 8.90 -8.15 -15.32
C ALA A 64 8.67 -7.78 -13.84
N VAL A 65 9.46 -6.87 -13.26
CA VAL A 65 9.36 -6.52 -11.82
C VAL A 65 8.28 -5.45 -11.55
N TYR A 66 7.96 -4.61 -12.54
CA TYR A 66 7.05 -3.47 -12.38
C TYR A 66 5.90 -3.46 -13.40
N ASP A 67 5.85 -4.44 -14.30
CA ASP A 67 4.72 -4.61 -15.19
C ASP A 67 3.53 -5.19 -14.41
N ASP A 68 2.58 -4.33 -14.03
CA ASP A 68 1.34 -4.73 -13.36
C ASP A 68 0.45 -5.63 -14.24
N SER A 69 0.69 -5.66 -15.57
CA SER A 69 0.04 -6.57 -16.52
C SER A 69 0.70 -7.93 -16.59
N ALA A 70 1.94 -8.06 -16.10
CA ALA A 70 2.60 -9.35 -15.97
C ALA A 70 1.79 -10.22 -15.02
N THR A 71 1.58 -11.48 -15.40
CA THR A 71 0.84 -12.45 -14.61
C THR A 71 1.46 -12.48 -13.22
N GLN A 72 0.65 -12.17 -12.20
CA GLN A 72 1.11 -12.09 -10.81
C GLN A 72 1.86 -13.37 -10.49
N THR A 73 3.18 -13.23 -10.30
CA THR A 73 4.08 -14.36 -10.48
C THR A 73 3.95 -15.26 -9.26
N PHE A 74 3.35 -16.44 -9.43
CA PHE A 74 3.57 -17.52 -8.47
C PHE A 74 5.07 -17.68 -8.31
N THR A 75 5.53 -17.75 -7.07
CA THR A 75 6.93 -18.08 -6.85
C THR A 75 7.13 -19.53 -7.30
N ASN A 76 7.95 -19.77 -8.32
CA ASN A 76 8.37 -21.11 -8.73
C ASN A 76 9.34 -21.76 -7.73
N ALA A 77 9.47 -21.20 -6.52
CA ALA A 77 10.30 -21.76 -5.47
C ALA A 77 9.68 -23.10 -5.02
N PRO A 78 10.47 -24.17 -4.89
CA PRO A 78 9.99 -25.48 -4.49
C PRO A 78 9.66 -25.56 -2.98
N VAL A 79 9.29 -24.44 -2.36
CA VAL A 79 9.04 -24.31 -0.93
C VAL A 79 7.54 -24.18 -0.70
N LYS A 80 6.98 -25.12 0.05
CA LYS A 80 5.60 -25.05 0.55
C LYS A 80 5.63 -24.63 2.01
N HIS A 81 4.77 -23.68 2.36
CA HIS A 81 4.58 -23.27 3.75
C HIS A 81 3.53 -24.18 4.39
N SER A 82 3.81 -24.64 5.61
CA SER A 82 2.85 -25.35 6.46
C SER A 82 2.64 -24.53 7.72
N ILE A 83 1.38 -24.42 8.17
CA ILE A 83 1.01 -23.73 9.40
C ILE A 83 0.58 -24.82 10.39
N ASP A 84 1.35 -25.00 11.46
CA ASP A 84 0.98 -25.87 12.56
C ASP A 84 -0.09 -25.21 13.43
N THR A 85 -1.28 -25.80 13.47
CA THR A 85 -2.42 -25.31 14.26
C THR A 85 -2.45 -25.89 15.67
N GLY A 86 -1.58 -26.84 16.02
CA GLY A 86 -1.61 -27.54 17.31
C GLY A 86 -3.00 -28.11 17.62
N ASP A 87 -3.48 -27.88 18.85
CA ASP A 87 -4.80 -28.34 19.32
C ASP A 87 -5.96 -27.39 18.96
N ALA A 88 -5.72 -26.36 18.15
CA ALA A 88 -6.75 -25.39 17.79
C ALA A 88 -7.84 -26.03 16.93
N LYS A 89 -9.09 -25.92 17.39
CA LYS A 89 -10.26 -26.40 16.65
C LYS A 89 -10.59 -25.46 15.49
N PRO A 90 -11.11 -25.98 14.36
CA PRO A 90 -11.55 -25.15 13.25
C PRO A 90 -12.61 -24.13 13.65
N VAL A 91 -12.44 -22.89 13.19
CA VAL A 91 -13.41 -21.80 13.36
C VAL A 91 -14.00 -21.45 12.00
N SER A 92 -15.33 -21.47 11.92
CA SER A 92 -16.09 -21.11 10.73
C SER A 92 -17.06 -19.99 11.07
N SER A 93 -16.76 -18.79 10.58
CA SER A 93 -17.59 -17.61 10.78
C SER A 93 -18.55 -17.44 9.59
N PRO A 94 -19.87 -17.32 9.82
CA PRO A 94 -20.83 -17.12 8.75
C PRO A 94 -20.61 -15.76 8.10
N ASP A 95 -20.79 -15.70 6.78
CA ASP A 95 -20.64 -14.45 6.04
C ASP A 95 -21.83 -13.50 6.25
N TYR A 96 -21.58 -12.19 6.16
CA TYR A 96 -22.61 -11.18 6.33
C TYR A 96 -23.57 -11.12 5.14
N ARG A 97 -24.82 -10.71 5.38
CA ARG A 97 -25.74 -10.31 4.32
C ARG A 97 -25.18 -9.08 3.61
N ARG A 98 -25.07 -9.14 2.29
CA ARG A 98 -24.48 -8.07 1.46
C ARG A 98 -25.51 -7.40 0.57
N SER A 99 -25.31 -6.11 0.35
CA SER A 99 -26.05 -5.35 -0.66
C SER A 99 -25.72 -5.83 -2.09
N PRO A 100 -26.57 -5.54 -3.09
CA PRO A 100 -26.28 -5.88 -4.49
C PRO A 100 -24.96 -5.29 -4.99
N LYS A 101 -24.61 -4.08 -4.54
CA LYS A 101 -23.36 -3.39 -4.91
C LYS A 101 -22.13 -4.15 -4.39
N GLU A 102 -22.15 -4.54 -3.12
CA GLU A 102 -21.05 -5.32 -2.54
C GLU A 102 -20.92 -6.70 -3.20
N ARG A 103 -22.03 -7.37 -3.50
CA ARG A 103 -22.00 -8.67 -4.20
C ARG A 103 -21.36 -8.57 -5.58
N ALA A 104 -21.61 -7.48 -6.30
CA ALA A 104 -20.99 -7.25 -7.60
C ALA A 104 -19.46 -7.10 -7.47
N VAL A 105 -19.01 -6.27 -6.52
CA VAL A 105 -17.57 -6.08 -6.21
C VAL A 105 -16.90 -7.40 -5.82
N ILE A 106 -17.51 -8.16 -4.92
CA ILE A 106 -16.97 -9.44 -4.46
C ILE A 106 -16.83 -10.40 -5.64
N LYS A 107 -17.87 -10.50 -6.47
CA LYS A 107 -17.87 -11.40 -7.63
C LYS A 107 -16.77 -11.03 -8.62
N GLU A 108 -16.60 -9.75 -8.91
CA GLU A 108 -15.54 -9.25 -9.80
C GLU A 108 -14.16 -9.63 -9.28
N GLN A 109 -13.86 -9.30 -8.02
CA GLN A 109 -12.55 -9.58 -7.42
C GLN A 109 -12.26 -11.08 -7.26
N VAL A 110 -13.26 -11.88 -6.86
CA VAL A 110 -13.11 -13.34 -6.78
C VAL A 110 -12.85 -13.94 -8.15
N THR A 111 -13.54 -13.46 -9.20
CA THR A 111 -13.33 -13.94 -10.57
C THR A 111 -11.93 -13.58 -11.06
N GLU A 112 -11.46 -12.36 -10.82
CA GLU A 112 -10.11 -11.93 -11.16
C GLU A 112 -9.06 -12.78 -10.44
N MET A 113 -9.20 -12.98 -9.11
CA MET A 113 -8.25 -13.77 -8.33
C MET A 113 -8.24 -15.24 -8.74
N LEU A 114 -9.39 -15.82 -9.11
CA LEU A 114 -9.46 -17.18 -9.67
C LEU A 114 -8.76 -17.27 -11.03
N GLN A 115 -8.96 -16.29 -11.92
CA GLN A 115 -8.29 -16.24 -13.22
C GLN A 115 -6.78 -16.08 -13.09
N ARG A 116 -6.33 -15.31 -12.09
CA ARG A 116 -4.92 -15.16 -11.73
C ARG A 116 -4.38 -16.36 -10.95
N GLY A 117 -5.25 -17.28 -10.52
CA GLY A 117 -4.94 -18.48 -9.71
C GLY A 117 -4.50 -18.19 -8.27
N VAL A 118 -4.68 -16.96 -7.78
CA VAL A 118 -4.28 -16.55 -6.42
C VAL A 118 -5.08 -17.28 -5.35
N ILE A 119 -6.32 -17.68 -5.69
CA ILE A 119 -7.23 -18.45 -4.85
C ILE A 119 -7.76 -19.67 -5.60
N GLU A 120 -8.25 -20.66 -4.87
CA GLU A 120 -8.92 -21.84 -5.41
C GLU A 120 -10.17 -22.21 -4.58
N PRO A 121 -11.16 -22.90 -5.18
CA PRO A 121 -12.26 -23.48 -4.41
C PRO A 121 -11.73 -24.49 -3.39
N SER A 122 -12.18 -24.39 -2.15
CA SER A 122 -11.83 -25.33 -1.07
C SER A 122 -13.05 -25.72 -0.25
N ASN A 123 -12.99 -26.89 0.37
CA ASN A 123 -13.98 -27.36 1.35
C ASN A 123 -13.34 -27.43 2.73
N SER A 124 -12.92 -26.27 3.24
CA SER A 124 -12.21 -26.14 4.51
C SER A 124 -13.19 -26.09 5.69
N PRO A 125 -12.87 -26.75 6.83
CA PRO A 125 -13.62 -26.54 8.08
C PRO A 125 -13.34 -25.15 8.70
N TRP A 126 -12.35 -24.42 8.18
CA TRP A 126 -12.03 -23.04 8.56
C TRP A 126 -12.65 -22.06 7.56
N ALA A 127 -13.39 -21.06 8.07
CA ALA A 127 -13.93 -19.99 7.25
C ALA A 127 -13.87 -18.66 8.01
N SER A 128 -13.42 -17.61 7.32
CA SER A 128 -13.38 -16.24 7.85
C SER A 128 -14.31 -15.35 7.04
N GLN A 129 -14.85 -14.32 7.69
CA GLN A 129 -15.75 -13.38 7.04
C GLN A 129 -15.01 -12.50 6.04
N LEU A 130 -15.68 -12.15 4.95
CA LEU A 130 -15.19 -11.21 3.95
C LEU A 130 -15.78 -9.83 4.22
N VAL A 131 -15.02 -8.77 4.10
CA VAL A 131 -15.47 -7.39 4.31
C VAL A 131 -15.12 -6.57 3.08
N VAL A 132 -16.07 -5.80 2.57
CA VAL A 132 -15.82 -4.87 1.46
C VAL A 132 -15.53 -3.50 2.06
N VAL A 133 -14.36 -2.95 1.73
CA VAL A 133 -13.90 -1.64 2.21
C VAL A 133 -13.80 -0.69 1.02
N GLU A 134 -14.33 0.52 1.17
CA GLU A 134 -14.17 1.58 0.19
C GLU A 134 -12.77 2.21 0.30
N LYS A 135 -12.05 2.29 -0.81
CA LYS A 135 -10.73 2.89 -0.92
C LYS A 135 -10.74 4.06 -1.90
N GLY A 136 -11.13 5.23 -1.41
CA GLY A 136 -11.29 6.44 -2.22
C GLY A 136 -12.56 6.42 -3.06
N GLU A 137 -12.72 7.40 -3.95
CA GLU A 137 -13.96 7.57 -4.70
C GLU A 137 -14.28 6.37 -5.59
N ASN A 138 -15.31 5.61 -5.22
CA ASN A 138 -15.88 4.49 -5.97
C ASN A 138 -14.95 3.27 -6.22
N LYS A 139 -13.85 3.13 -5.49
CA LYS A 139 -13.04 1.90 -5.53
C LYS A 139 -13.28 1.07 -4.29
N TYR A 140 -13.41 -0.24 -4.45
CA TYR A 140 -13.68 -1.17 -3.35
C TYR A 140 -12.61 -2.26 -3.27
N ARG A 141 -12.37 -2.79 -2.07
CA ARG A 141 -11.44 -3.92 -1.83
C ARG A 141 -12.08 -4.94 -0.90
N CYS A 142 -11.90 -6.21 -1.22
CA CYS A 142 -12.23 -7.33 -0.34
C CYS A 142 -11.11 -7.54 0.69
N CYS A 143 -11.48 -7.62 1.96
CA CYS A 143 -10.60 -7.85 3.09
C CYS A 143 -11.10 -9.07 3.87
N ILE A 144 -10.20 -9.89 4.41
CA ILE A 144 -10.57 -11.01 5.28
C ILE A 144 -10.57 -10.51 6.72
N GLN A 145 -11.69 -10.64 7.41
CA GLN A 145 -11.82 -10.33 8.82
C GLN A 145 -11.19 -11.46 9.65
N ARG A 146 -10.02 -11.19 10.24
CA ARG A 146 -9.44 -12.06 11.26
C ARG A 146 -9.88 -11.58 12.64
N THR A 147 -10.98 -12.13 13.13
CA THR A 147 -11.34 -12.04 14.54
C THR A 147 -11.06 -13.41 15.18
N MET A 148 -10.26 -13.44 16.25
CA MET A 148 -10.22 -14.63 17.10
C MET A 148 -11.50 -14.66 17.91
N ALA A 149 -12.26 -15.75 17.83
CA ALA A 149 -13.31 -16.03 18.80
C ALA A 149 -12.63 -16.16 20.18
N SER A 150 -12.81 -15.15 21.04
CA SER A 150 -12.37 -15.16 22.44
C SER A 150 -13.27 -16.05 23.28
#